data_AF-A0AAU2PAG1-F1
#
_entry.id   AF-A0AAU2PAG1-F1
#
_cell.length_a   1.000
_cell.length_b   1.000
_cell.length_c   1.000
_cell.angle_alpha   90.00
_cell.angle_beta   90.00
_cell.angle_gamma   90.00
#
_symmetry.space_group_name_H-M   'P 1'
#
loop_
_entity.id
_entity.type
_entity.pdbx_description
1 polymer ?
#
loop_
_entity_poly.entity_id
_entity_poly.type
_entity_poly.pdbx_seq_one_letter_code
_entity_poly.pdbx_strand_id
1 'polypeptide(L)'
;MASNPRNGRPYRRLCVKQRALLLPCWLCGGAIRYDITGRLAGRHRDAFTLDHLIPLSRGGDLLDPANARSAHRRCNSRRGNRTTAVRQPVRASRRW
;
A
#
# COMPACT_ATOMS: atom_id res chain seq x y z
N MET A 1 20.56 0.61 19.38
CA MET A 1 19.73 -0.21 18.47
C MET A 1 18.65 0.67 17.87
N ALA A 2 18.75 1.05 16.60
CA ALA A 2 17.75 1.90 15.95
C ALA A 2 16.43 1.13 15.88
N SER A 3 15.44 1.55 16.67
CA SER A 3 14.07 1.04 16.65
C SER A 3 13.56 1.05 15.22
N ASN A 4 13.13 -0.11 14.68
CA ASN A 4 12.65 -0.20 13.30
C ASN A 4 11.57 0.89 13.08
N PRO A 5 11.81 1.88 12.21
CA PRO A 5 10.97 3.07 12.12
C PRO A 5 9.55 2.73 11.63
N ARG A 6 9.37 1.52 11.05
CA ARG A 6 8.10 0.94 10.62
C ARG A 6 7.19 0.43 11.76
N ASN A 7 7.69 0.40 13.00
CA ASN A 7 6.90 -0.04 14.16
C ASN A 7 6.43 1.13 15.05
N GLY A 8 6.82 2.36 14.72
CA GLY A 8 6.53 3.55 15.51
C GLY A 8 5.07 4.04 15.41
N ARG A 9 4.65 4.80 16.41
CA ARG A 9 3.39 5.57 16.41
C ARG A 9 3.18 6.43 15.13
N PRO A 10 4.18 7.15 14.59
CA PRO A 10 3.96 7.97 13.38
C PRO A 10 3.61 7.11 12.16
N TYR A 11 4.29 5.97 11.97
CA TYR A 11 3.97 5.04 10.88
C TYR A 11 2.55 4.47 11.00
N ARG A 12 2.13 4.09 12.22
CA ARG A 12 0.76 3.63 12.46
C ARG A 12 -0.28 4.71 12.13
N ARG A 13 -0.02 5.97 12.48
CA ARG A 13 -0.89 7.10 12.11
C ARG A 13 -1.00 7.26 10.60
N LEU A 14 0.12 7.15 9.87
CA LEU A 14 0.13 7.20 8.42
C LEU A 14 -0.70 6.06 7.81
N CYS A 15 -0.52 4.83 8.29
CA CYS A 15 -1.33 3.68 7.89
C CYS A 15 -2.83 3.94 8.10
N VAL A 16 -3.23 4.48 9.25
CA VAL A 16 -4.64 4.79 9.55
C VAL A 16 -5.17 5.89 8.61
N LYS A 17 -4.43 6.97 8.40
CA LYS A 17 -4.81 8.05 7.47
C LYS A 17 -5.01 7.52 6.06
N GLN A 18 -4.03 6.78 5.54
CA GLN A 18 -4.09 6.21 4.19
C GLN A 18 -5.23 5.19 4.06
N ARG A 19 -5.50 4.42 5.12
CA ARG A 19 -6.59 3.46 5.16
C ARG A 19 -7.96 4.13 5.09
N ALA A 20 -8.13 5.26 5.79
CA ALA A 20 -9.38 6.02 5.82
C ALA A 20 -9.77 6.60 4.45
N LEU A 21 -8.82 6.75 3.52
CA LEU A 21 -9.10 7.22 2.16
C LEU A 21 -9.84 6.19 1.29
N LEU A 22 -9.90 4.91 1.71
CA LEU A 22 -10.60 3.83 1.00
C LEU A 22 -10.26 3.71 -0.50
N LEU A 23 -9.04 4.07 -0.88
CA LEU A 23 -8.59 4.11 -2.27
C LEU A 23 -8.42 2.69 -2.88
N PRO A 24 -8.62 2.54 -4.19
CA PRO A 24 -8.27 1.30 -4.88
C PRO A 24 -6.77 1.03 -4.81
N CYS A 25 -6.39 -0.22 -5.07
CA CYS A 25 -5.00 -0.63 -5.15
C CYS A 25 -4.28 0.11 -6.27
N TRP A 26 -3.28 0.92 -5.93
CA TRP A 26 -2.57 1.73 -6.93
C TRP A 26 -1.74 0.90 -7.94
N LEU A 27 -1.47 -0.38 -7.62
CA LEU A 27 -0.72 -1.28 -8.48
C LEU A 27 -1.61 -1.98 -9.53
N CYS A 28 -2.80 -2.43 -9.13
CA CYS A 28 -3.69 -3.21 -10.02
C CYS A 28 -5.03 -2.54 -10.32
N GLY A 29 -5.34 -1.40 -9.69
CA GLY A 29 -6.62 -0.70 -9.80
C GLY A 29 -7.80 -1.36 -9.08
N GLY A 30 -7.64 -2.57 -8.54
CA GLY A 30 -8.72 -3.32 -7.89
C GLY A 30 -9.10 -2.81 -6.51
N ALA A 31 -10.35 -3.06 -6.09
CA ALA A 31 -10.86 -2.72 -4.77
C ALA A 31 -10.10 -3.48 -3.66
N ILE A 32 -9.73 -2.79 -2.58
CA ILE A 32 -9.06 -3.36 -1.41
C ILE A 32 -10.11 -3.74 -0.35
N ARG A 33 -9.93 -4.89 0.30
CA ARG A 33 -10.76 -5.32 1.43
C ARG A 33 -10.28 -4.63 2.71
N TYR A 34 -10.87 -3.47 2.98
CA TYR A 34 -10.58 -2.63 4.15
C TYR A 34 -11.21 -3.15 5.45
N ASP A 35 -12.27 -3.95 5.33
CA ASP A 35 -12.96 -4.70 6.38
C ASP A 35 -12.02 -5.67 7.11
N ILE A 36 -11.00 -6.18 6.42
CA ILE A 36 -10.06 -7.15 6.99
C ILE A 36 -9.02 -6.40 7.84
N THR A 37 -9.10 -6.58 9.16
CA THR A 37 -8.24 -5.90 10.13
C THR A 37 -7.46 -6.87 11.03
N GLY A 38 -6.62 -6.35 11.92
CA GLY A 38 -5.88 -7.14 12.91
C GLY A 38 -4.89 -8.14 12.31
N ARG A 39 -4.75 -9.30 12.97
CA ARG A 39 -3.82 -10.38 12.55
C ARG A 39 -4.20 -10.96 11.18
N LEU A 40 -5.48 -10.94 10.81
CA LEU A 40 -5.96 -11.46 9.53
C LEU A 40 -5.50 -10.60 8.34
N ALA A 41 -5.43 -9.28 8.50
CA ALA A 41 -4.83 -8.39 7.49
C ALA A 41 -3.36 -8.75 7.20
N GLY A 42 -2.69 -9.36 8.19
CA GLY A 42 -1.36 -9.94 8.10
C GLY A 42 -1.24 -11.18 7.21
N ARG A 43 -2.35 -11.80 6.79
CA ARG A 43 -2.34 -13.06 6.02
C ARG A 43 -3.19 -12.98 4.76
N HIS A 44 -4.18 -12.09 4.73
CA HIS A 44 -5.11 -12.01 3.61
C HIS A 44 -4.51 -11.28 2.41
N ARG A 45 -4.67 -11.88 1.24
CA ARG A 45 -4.07 -11.43 -0.03
C ARG A 45 -4.58 -10.07 -0.48
N ASP A 46 -5.87 -9.83 -0.27
CA ASP A 46 -6.59 -8.61 -0.70
C ASP A 46 -6.78 -7.60 0.44
N ALA A 47 -6.16 -7.84 1.60
CA ALA A 47 -6.17 -6.87 2.68
C ALA A 47 -5.31 -5.64 2.34
N PHE A 48 -5.67 -4.52 2.97
CA PHE A 48 -4.93 -3.27 2.88
C PHE A 48 -3.51 -3.42 3.43
N THR A 49 -2.55 -2.91 2.66
CA THR A 49 -1.18 -2.65 3.09
C THR A 49 -0.74 -1.26 2.64
N LEU A 50 0.06 -0.61 3.47
CA LEU A 50 0.74 0.62 3.09
C LEU A 50 1.94 0.28 2.20
N ASP A 51 1.98 0.88 1.03
CA ASP A 51 3.11 0.80 0.10
C ASP A 51 3.71 2.20 -0.12
N HIS A 52 4.97 2.25 -0.54
CA HIS A 52 5.71 3.50 -0.77
C HIS A 52 6.00 3.66 -2.25
N LEU A 53 5.57 4.77 -2.87
CA LEU A 53 5.84 5.05 -4.29
C LEU A 53 7.34 4.95 -4.60
N ILE A 54 8.16 5.62 -3.80
CA ILE A 54 9.62 5.56 -3.78
C ILE A 54 10.02 4.63 -2.62
N PRO A 55 10.66 3.48 -2.88
CA PRO A 55 11.16 2.60 -1.83
C PRO A 55 12.15 3.32 -0.92
N LEU A 56 12.16 2.99 0.38
CA LEU A 56 13.10 3.59 1.35
C LEU A 56 14.56 3.38 0.95
N SER A 57 14.89 2.25 0.32
CA SER A 57 16.24 1.97 -0.18
C SER A 57 16.69 2.90 -1.31
N ARG A 58 15.78 3.70 -1.87
CA ARG A 58 16.05 4.71 -2.91
C ARG A 58 15.84 6.14 -2.41
N GLY A 59 15.83 6.35 -1.10
CA GLY A 59 15.68 7.68 -0.50
C GLY A 59 14.23 8.14 -0.31
N GLY A 60 13.25 7.24 -0.46
CA GLY A 60 11.86 7.56 -0.14
C GLY A 60 11.67 7.78 1.37
N ASP A 61 10.91 8.80 1.75
CA ASP A 61 10.55 9.03 3.15
C ASP A 61 9.47 8.01 3.58
N LEU A 62 9.68 7.43 4.76
CA LEU A 62 8.78 6.47 5.38
C LEU A 62 7.47 7.12 5.84
N LEU A 63 7.54 8.36 6.30
CA LEU A 63 6.44 9.06 6.97
C LEU A 63 5.73 10.06 6.07
N ASP A 64 6.24 10.29 4.87
CA ASP A 64 5.63 11.20 3.89
C ASP A 64 4.30 10.66 3.34
N PRO A 65 3.18 11.37 3.56
CA PRO A 65 1.89 11.03 2.96
C PRO A 65 1.89 11.08 1.43
N ALA A 66 2.71 11.92 0.80
CA ALA A 66 2.80 11.98 -0.66
C ALA A 66 3.47 10.73 -1.24
N ASN A 67 4.34 10.07 -0.47
CA ASN A 67 4.94 8.78 -0.81
C ASN A 67 4.04 7.57 -0.47
N ALA A 68 3.07 7.73 0.42
CA ALA A 68 2.17 6.66 0.86
C ALA A 68 1.12 6.29 -0.20
N ARG A 69 0.95 4.98 -0.44
CA ARG A 69 -0.05 4.44 -1.38
C ARG A 69 -0.79 3.24 -0.79
N SER A 70 -2.05 3.07 -1.22
CA SER A 70 -2.90 1.95 -0.81
C SER A 70 -2.70 0.76 -1.75
N ALA A 71 -2.22 -0.37 -1.25
CA ALA A 71 -2.01 -1.58 -2.05
C ALA A 71 -2.58 -2.83 -1.37
N HIS A 72 -2.97 -3.83 -2.17
CA HIS A 72 -3.21 -5.18 -1.65
C HIS A 72 -1.92 -5.79 -1.12
N ARG A 73 -2.03 -6.62 -0.09
CA ARG A 73 -0.90 -7.42 0.41
C ARG A 73 -0.20 -8.20 -0.69
N ARG A 74 -0.96 -8.90 -1.54
CA ARG A 74 -0.41 -9.69 -2.65
C ARG A 74 0.35 -8.83 -3.67
N CYS A 75 -0.17 -7.64 -3.98
CA CYS A 75 0.39 -6.75 -4.98
C CYS A 75 1.67 -6.11 -4.45
N ASN A 76 1.64 -5.64 -3.20
CA ASN A 76 2.78 -5.09 -2.50
C ASN A 76 3.91 -6.13 -2.36
N SER A 77 3.58 -7.34 -1.90
CA SER A 77 4.56 -8.44 -1.82
C SER A 77 5.14 -8.84 -3.18
N ARG A 78 4.34 -8.83 -4.26
CA ARG A 78 4.83 -9.13 -5.62
C ARG A 78 5.73 -8.03 -6.17
N ARG A 79 5.46 -6.76 -5.83
CA ARG A 79 6.28 -5.61 -6.22
C ARG A 79 7.67 -5.67 -5.58
N GLY A 80 7.73 -5.87 -4.27
CA GLY A 80 8.98 -5.81 -3.51
C GLY A 80 9.68 -4.45 -3.71
N ASN A 81 11.01 -4.47 -3.93
CA ASN A 81 11.80 -3.24 -4.12
C ASN A 81 11.78 -2.69 -5.56
N ARG A 82 10.93 -3.21 -6.44
CA ARG A 82 10.85 -2.76 -7.84
C ARG A 82 10.06 -1.45 -7.92
N THR A 83 10.65 -0.43 -8.54
CA THR A 83 9.96 0.84 -8.82
C THR A 83 9.02 0.76 -10.01
N THR A 84 9.13 -0.28 -10.83
CA THR A 84 8.25 -0.49 -11.98
C THR A 84 6.86 -0.86 -11.47
N ALA A 85 5.99 0.15 -11.33
CA ALA A 85 4.57 -0.10 -11.20
C ALA A 85 4.16 -0.86 -12.46
N VAL A 86 3.85 -2.15 -12.32
CA VAL A 86 3.21 -2.91 -13.40
C VAL A 86 1.83 -2.32 -13.53
N ARG A 87 1.73 -1.28 -14.36
CA ARG A 87 0.52 -0.57 -14.71
C ARG A 87 -0.39 -1.60 -15.38
N GLN A 88 -1.25 -2.26 -14.60
CA GLN A 88 -2.31 -3.05 -15.22
C GLN A 88 -3.18 -2.06 -16.00
N PRO A 89 -3.48 -2.35 -17.28
CA PRO A 89 -4.33 -1.47 -18.05
C PRO A 89 -5.65 -1.34 -17.30
N VAL A 90 -6.03 -0.10 -16.99
CA VAL A 90 -7.39 0.22 -16.58
C VAL A 90 -8.31 -0.44 -17.61
N ARG A 91 -9.02 -1.51 -17.23
CA ARG A 91 -10.08 -2.04 -18.07
C ARG A 91 -11.14 -0.95 -18.09
N ALA A 92 -11.12 -0.11 -19.12
CA ALA A 92 -12.17 0.86 -19.38
C ALA A 92 -13.47 0.08 -19.47
N SER A 93 -14.33 0.20 -18.47
CA SER A 93 -15.62 -0.47 -18.42
C SER A 93 -16.68 0.21 -19.28
N ARG A 94 -16.31 1.22 -20.08
CA ARG A 94 -17.21 1.91 -20.99
C ARG A 94 -17.21 1.20 -22.35
N ARG A 95 -18.23 0.38 -22.56
CA ARG A 95 -18.72 0.05 -23.90
C ARG A 95 -19.78 1.11 -24.21
N TRP A 96 -19.53 1.94 -25.21
CA TRP A 96 -20.53 2.86 -25.77
C TRP A 96 -21.55 2.07 -26.58
#